data_AF-A0A358DDR6-F1
#
_entry.id   AF-A0A358DDR6-F1
#
_cell.length_a   1.000
_cell.length_b   1.000
_cell.length_c   1.000
_cell.angle_alpha   90.00
_cell.angle_beta   90.00
_cell.angle_gamma   90.00
#
_symmetry.space_group_name_H-M   'P 1'
#
loop_
_entity.id
_entity.type
_entity.pdbx_description
1 polymer ?
#
loop_
_entity_poly.entity_id
_entity_poly.type
_entity_poly.pdbx_seq_one_letter_code
_entity_poly.pdbx_strand_id
1 'polypeptide(L)'
;YKINREAFKDIRLLEAERSNFIDGLSCCETDGYLLASFSLDKKRWLVYYDKHSHETKSWTQYPDEVSKYGTLVGGGWENDVDGGYKLSQLNAINPDYIAVSILPAKLKEVYTENKKKGIKVKCPKRQQELEKLVNLLNEDENPVIILYKLKAKI
;
A
#
# COMPACT_ATOMS: atom_id res chain seq x y z
N TYR A 1 -3.95 2.55 -34.57
CA TYR A 1 -4.92 3.44 -33.90
C TYR A 1 -4.19 4.65 -33.33
N LYS A 2 -4.47 5.87 -33.80
CA LYS A 2 -3.92 7.11 -33.22
C LYS A 2 -4.93 7.64 -32.21
N ILE A 3 -4.63 7.55 -30.92
CA ILE A 3 -5.49 8.12 -29.87
C ILE A 3 -5.25 9.63 -29.84
N ASN A 4 -6.30 10.41 -30.07
CA ASN A 4 -6.26 11.88 -30.04
C ASN A 4 -6.18 12.38 -28.58
N ARG A 5 -5.32 13.36 -28.30
CA ARG A 5 -5.22 14.03 -26.98
C ARG A 5 -6.55 14.63 -26.50
N GLU A 6 -7.41 15.06 -27.42
CA GLU A 6 -8.75 15.57 -27.10
C GLU A 6 -9.65 14.50 -26.43
N ALA A 7 -9.44 13.21 -26.71
CA ALA A 7 -10.20 12.12 -26.07
C ALA A 7 -9.92 12.01 -24.56
N PHE A 8 -8.80 12.56 -24.08
CA PHE A 8 -8.45 12.59 -22.66
C PHE A 8 -8.95 13.85 -21.93
N LYS A 9 -9.46 14.87 -22.64
CA LYS A 9 -10.02 16.07 -21.98
C LYS A 9 -11.32 15.77 -21.23
N ASP A 10 -12.05 14.75 -21.69
CA ASP A 10 -13.34 14.27 -21.17
C ASP A 10 -13.18 13.37 -19.92
N ILE A 11 -11.97 12.86 -19.65
CA ILE A 11 -11.67 12.06 -18.45
C ILE A 11 -11.97 12.82 -17.16
N ARG A 12 -11.91 14.15 -17.18
CA ARG A 12 -12.24 15.01 -16.04
C ARG A 12 -13.74 15.04 -15.74
N LEU A 13 -14.60 14.94 -16.75
CA LEU A 13 -16.06 14.82 -16.56
C LEU A 13 -16.42 13.43 -16.03
N LEU A 14 -15.61 12.41 -16.37
CA LEU A 14 -15.68 11.09 -15.78
C LEU A 14 -15.15 11.02 -14.33
N GLU A 15 -14.48 12.03 -13.76
CA GLU A 15 -13.92 11.91 -12.40
C GLU A 15 -15.00 11.83 -11.30
N ALA A 16 -16.05 12.66 -11.40
CA ALA A 16 -17.17 12.62 -10.47
C ALA A 16 -17.99 11.33 -10.62
N GLU A 17 -18.10 10.82 -11.85
CA GLU A 17 -18.78 9.55 -12.14
C GLU A 17 -17.93 8.35 -11.73
N ARG A 18 -16.60 8.38 -11.92
CA ARG A 18 -15.66 7.31 -11.54
C ARG A 18 -15.66 7.06 -10.04
N SER A 19 -15.85 8.09 -9.21
CA SER A 19 -15.98 7.86 -7.76
C SER A 19 -17.20 7.01 -7.37
N ASN A 20 -18.18 6.84 -8.27
CA ASN A 20 -19.34 5.98 -8.04
C ASN A 20 -19.09 4.51 -8.39
N PHE A 21 -17.93 4.18 -8.98
CA PHE A 21 -17.58 2.83 -9.40
C PHE A 21 -16.30 2.35 -8.71
N ILE A 22 -16.13 1.02 -8.69
CA ILE A 22 -14.89 0.40 -8.24
C ILE A 22 -13.81 0.59 -9.32
N ASP A 23 -12.66 1.12 -8.94
CA ASP A 23 -11.50 1.28 -9.82
C ASP A 23 -10.21 0.72 -9.18
N GLY A 24 -9.26 0.32 -10.02
CA GLY A 24 -7.92 -0.11 -9.57
C GLY A 24 -7.94 -1.33 -8.64
N LEU A 25 -8.77 -2.33 -8.93
CA LEU A 25 -8.80 -3.58 -8.18
C LEU A 25 -7.44 -4.28 -8.25
N SER A 26 -6.88 -4.57 -7.08
CA SER A 26 -5.69 -5.39 -6.87
C SER A 26 -6.05 -6.47 -5.86
N CYS A 27 -5.64 -7.71 -6.11
CA CYS A 27 -5.87 -8.81 -5.18
C CYS A 27 -4.64 -9.71 -5.04
N CYS A 28 -4.53 -10.32 -3.87
CA CYS A 28 -3.51 -11.31 -3.53
C CYS A 28 -4.21 -12.46 -2.81
N GLU A 29 -4.08 -13.66 -3.35
CA GLU A 29 -4.70 -14.85 -2.78
C GLU A 29 -3.63 -15.81 -2.24
N THR A 30 -3.92 -16.38 -1.09
CA THR A 30 -3.09 -17.34 -0.37
C THR A 30 -3.91 -18.57 -0.02
N ASP A 31 -3.30 -19.62 0.52
CA ASP A 31 -4.05 -20.81 0.96
C ASP A 31 -5.03 -20.49 2.10
N GLY A 32 -4.71 -19.51 2.95
CA GLY A 32 -5.51 -19.17 4.13
C GLY A 32 -6.42 -17.94 4.01
N TYR A 33 -6.11 -17.01 3.11
CA TYR A 33 -6.82 -15.74 3.00
C TYR A 33 -6.75 -15.12 1.60
N LEU A 34 -7.71 -14.24 1.29
CA LEU A 34 -7.70 -13.36 0.13
C LEU A 34 -7.63 -11.91 0.61
N LEU A 35 -6.70 -11.15 0.03
CA LEU A 35 -6.59 -9.72 0.21
C LEU A 35 -7.03 -9.02 -1.06
N ALA A 36 -7.81 -7.95 -0.92
CA ALA A 36 -8.13 -7.07 -2.03
C ALA A 36 -7.99 -5.61 -1.63
N SER A 37 -7.65 -4.78 -2.62
CA SER A 37 -7.71 -3.33 -2.51
C SER A 37 -8.29 -2.74 -3.77
N PHE A 38 -9.12 -1.71 -3.62
CA PHE A 38 -9.70 -0.96 -4.73
C PHE A 38 -10.03 0.46 -4.29
N SER A 39 -10.36 1.32 -5.24
CA SER A 39 -10.81 2.68 -5.00
C SER A 39 -12.32 2.76 -5.21
N LEU A 40 -13.03 3.39 -4.27
CA LEU A 40 -14.47 3.69 -4.37
C LEU A 40 -14.77 4.89 -3.48
N ASP A 41 -15.60 5.82 -3.93
CA ASP A 41 -15.93 7.06 -3.21
C ASP A 41 -14.66 7.84 -2.78
N LYS A 42 -13.66 7.89 -3.68
CA LYS A 42 -12.35 8.54 -3.46
C LYS A 42 -11.58 8.03 -2.23
N LYS A 43 -11.95 6.87 -1.71
CA LYS A 43 -11.28 6.17 -0.60
C LYS A 43 -10.65 4.90 -1.13
N ARG A 44 -9.53 4.51 -0.52
CA ARG A 44 -8.97 3.18 -0.72
C ARG A 44 -9.68 2.21 0.21
N TRP A 45 -10.35 1.23 -0.38
CA TRP A 45 -10.90 0.10 0.34
C TRP A 45 -9.84 -0.99 0.44
N LEU A 46 -9.77 -1.57 1.63
CA LEU A 46 -8.94 -2.72 1.97
C LEU A 46 -9.86 -3.82 2.46
N VAL A 47 -9.68 -5.01 1.91
CA VAL A 47 -10.50 -6.19 2.21
C VAL A 47 -9.60 -7.34 2.59
N TYR A 48 -9.96 -7.99 3.68
CA TYR A 48 -9.41 -9.26 4.13
C TYR A 48 -10.54 -10.29 4.18
N TYR A 49 -10.35 -11.41 3.51
CA TYR A 49 -11.25 -12.56 3.56
C TYR A 49 -10.49 -13.77 4.11
N ASP A 50 -11.00 -14.35 5.19
CA ASP A 50 -10.46 -15.56 5.80
C ASP A 50 -11.12 -16.79 5.17
N LYS A 51 -10.33 -17.67 4.53
CA LYS A 51 -10.87 -18.85 3.85
C LYS A 51 -11.36 -19.92 4.81
N HIS A 52 -10.88 -19.95 6.05
CA HIS A 52 -11.24 -20.97 7.02
C HIS A 52 -12.52 -20.61 7.76
N SER A 53 -12.64 -19.35 8.22
CA SER A 53 -13.84 -18.89 8.93
C SER A 53 -14.93 -18.32 8.01
N HIS A 54 -14.61 -18.09 6.73
CA HIS A 54 -15.44 -17.36 5.78
C HIS A 54 -15.78 -15.92 6.22
N GLU A 55 -15.00 -15.35 7.14
CA GLU A 55 -15.18 -13.98 7.60
C GLU A 55 -14.56 -12.98 6.63
N THR A 56 -15.32 -11.93 6.30
CA THR A 56 -14.83 -10.76 5.55
C THR A 56 -14.69 -9.56 6.48
N LYS A 57 -13.54 -8.89 6.43
CA LYS A 57 -13.30 -7.61 7.08
C LYS A 57 -12.91 -6.59 6.02
N SER A 58 -13.49 -5.41 6.11
CA SER A 58 -13.15 -4.31 5.21
C SER A 58 -13.06 -3.00 5.96
N TRP A 59 -12.15 -2.15 5.55
CA TRP A 59 -12.03 -0.79 6.07
C TRP A 59 -11.51 0.14 4.97
N THR A 60 -11.70 1.43 5.20
CA THR A 60 -11.29 2.48 4.26
C THR A 60 -10.08 3.22 4.80
N GLN A 61 -9.23 3.68 3.89
CA GLN A 61 -8.26 4.73 4.15
C GLN A 61 -8.42 5.90 3.19
N TYR A 62 -8.16 7.09 3.72
CA TYR A 62 -7.98 8.26 2.91
C TYR A 62 -6.62 8.18 2.20
N PRO A 63 -6.57 8.54 0.91
CA PRO A 63 -5.30 8.69 0.21
C PRO A 63 -4.51 9.86 0.83
N ASP A 64 -3.19 9.86 0.62
CA ASP A 64 -2.37 11.01 1.00
C ASP A 64 -2.61 12.18 0.03
N GLU A 65 -2.82 11.86 -1.25
CA GLU A 65 -3.18 12.83 -2.28
C GLU A 65 -4.06 12.18 -3.37
N VAL A 66 -4.81 13.01 -4.11
CA VAL A 66 -5.49 12.60 -5.35
C VAL A 66 -4.79 13.30 -6.50
N SER A 67 -4.21 12.52 -7.41
CA SER A 67 -3.52 13.06 -8.59
C SER A 67 -4.49 13.84 -9.49
N LYS A 68 -3.94 14.67 -10.38
CA LYS A 68 -4.69 15.41 -11.42
C LYS A 68 -5.49 14.55 -12.41
N TYR A 69 -5.37 13.23 -12.31
CA TYR A 69 -6.07 12.23 -13.13
C TYR A 69 -7.05 11.38 -12.29
N GLY A 70 -7.35 11.80 -11.06
CA GLY A 70 -8.24 11.08 -10.15
C GLY A 70 -7.64 9.81 -9.52
N THR A 71 -6.37 9.49 -9.79
CA THR A 71 -5.70 8.33 -9.16
C THR A 71 -5.38 8.64 -7.70
N LEU A 72 -5.77 7.73 -6.81
CA LEU A 72 -5.46 7.81 -5.39
C LEU A 72 -3.98 7.45 -5.16
N VAL A 73 -3.20 8.39 -4.61
CA VAL A 73 -1.79 8.17 -4.28
C VAL A 73 -1.63 8.15 -2.77
N GLY A 74 -0.74 7.27 -2.29
CA GLY A 74 -0.63 7.02 -0.87
C GLY A 74 -1.86 6.29 -0.31
N GLY A 75 -2.07 6.42 1.00
CA GLY A 75 -2.94 5.48 1.74
C GLY A 75 -2.43 4.03 1.66
N GLY A 76 -3.01 3.11 2.43
CA GLY A 76 -2.61 1.71 2.41
C GLY A 76 -2.80 1.01 3.74
N TRP A 77 -2.01 -0.02 4.00
CA TRP A 77 -2.03 -0.69 5.29
C TRP A 77 -1.13 0.06 6.25
N GLU A 78 -1.67 0.52 7.38
CA GLU A 78 -0.83 1.12 8.42
C GLU A 78 0.26 0.14 8.83
N ASN A 79 1.51 0.61 8.83
CA ASN A 79 2.63 -0.19 9.30
C ASN A 79 2.97 0.22 10.73
N ASP A 80 2.20 -0.31 11.68
CA ASP A 80 2.50 -0.21 13.11
C ASP A 80 3.38 -1.35 13.61
N VAL A 81 3.96 -2.16 12.71
CA VAL A 81 4.84 -3.28 13.09
C VAL A 81 6.23 -2.79 13.43
N ASP A 82 6.86 -2.08 12.49
CA ASP A 82 8.21 -1.52 12.64
C ASP A 82 8.28 0.00 12.36
N GLY A 83 7.15 0.61 11.97
CA GLY A 83 7.08 2.04 11.66
C GLY A 83 7.75 2.42 10.33
N GLY A 84 8.04 1.44 9.48
CA GLY A 84 8.62 1.64 8.15
C GLY A 84 7.61 2.02 7.08
N TYR A 85 7.90 1.62 5.85
CA TYR A 85 7.02 1.90 4.72
C TYR A 85 5.65 1.23 4.87
N LYS A 86 4.61 1.86 4.32
CA LYS A 86 3.24 1.35 4.32
C LYS A 86 2.89 0.67 3.00
N LEU A 87 2.18 -0.45 3.08
CA LEU A 87 1.79 -1.21 1.90
C LEU A 87 0.61 -0.50 1.20
N SER A 88 0.82 0.09 0.03
CA SER A 88 -0.25 0.79 -0.70
C SER A 88 -0.84 -0.04 -1.84
N GLN A 89 -0.09 -1.02 -2.36
CA GLN A 89 -0.49 -1.93 -3.44
C GLN A 89 -0.12 -3.37 -3.08
N LEU A 90 -0.95 -4.33 -3.51
CA LEU A 90 -0.71 -5.75 -3.25
C LEU A 90 0.03 -6.37 -4.43
N ASN A 91 1.35 -6.51 -4.31
CA ASN A 91 2.17 -7.28 -5.26
C ASN A 91 2.56 -8.62 -4.61
N ALA A 92 1.73 -9.64 -4.80
CA ALA A 92 2.01 -10.98 -4.32
C ALA A 92 3.26 -11.54 -5.01
N ILE A 93 4.23 -12.05 -4.25
CA ILE A 93 5.32 -12.86 -4.82
C ILE A 93 4.93 -14.33 -4.83
N ASN A 94 4.27 -14.78 -3.77
CA ASN A 94 3.82 -16.15 -3.58
C ASN A 94 2.66 -16.17 -2.55
N PRO A 95 2.09 -17.34 -2.21
CA PRO A 95 0.99 -17.45 -1.26
C PRO A 95 1.30 -16.96 0.17
N ASP A 96 2.53 -16.63 0.53
CA ASP A 96 2.87 -16.23 1.90
C ASP A 96 3.32 -14.78 2.04
N TYR A 97 3.76 -14.17 0.92
CA TYR A 97 4.47 -12.90 0.95
C TYR A 97 3.99 -11.92 -0.11
N ILE A 98 3.84 -10.68 0.33
CA ILE A 98 3.65 -9.50 -0.51
C ILE A 98 4.96 -8.71 -0.53
N ALA A 99 5.43 -8.30 -1.71
CA ALA A 99 6.57 -7.42 -1.83
C ALA A 99 6.20 -5.99 -2.16
N VAL A 100 7.04 -5.09 -1.67
CA VAL A 100 7.18 -3.75 -2.22
C VAL A 100 8.64 -3.48 -2.49
N SER A 101 8.93 -2.92 -3.66
CA SER A 101 10.22 -2.32 -3.98
C SER A 101 10.17 -0.83 -3.62
N ILE A 102 11.14 -0.36 -2.84
CA ILE A 102 11.25 1.05 -2.44
C ILE A 102 12.67 1.58 -2.65
N LEU A 103 12.76 2.82 -3.14
CA LEU A 103 14.04 3.50 -3.26
C LEU A 103 14.61 3.84 -1.86
N PRO A 104 15.93 3.70 -1.64
CA PRO A 104 16.55 4.02 -0.36
C PRO A 104 16.21 5.41 0.18
N ALA A 105 16.26 6.44 -0.67
CA ALA A 105 15.90 7.81 -0.30
C ALA A 105 14.47 7.91 0.26
N LYS A 106 13.51 7.23 -0.38
CA LYS A 106 12.11 7.24 0.07
C LYS A 106 11.91 6.45 1.37
N LEU A 107 12.64 5.35 1.54
CA LEU A 107 12.61 4.57 2.79
C LEU A 107 13.14 5.41 3.96
N LYS A 108 14.26 6.11 3.77
CA LYS A 108 14.85 7.05 4.75
C LYS A 108 13.88 8.15 5.14
N GLU A 109 13.27 8.80 4.16
CA GLU A 109 12.26 9.86 4.36
C GLU A 109 11.11 9.34 5.23
N VAL A 110 10.46 8.24 4.82
CA VAL A 110 9.31 7.68 5.52
C VAL A 110 9.65 7.24 6.94
N TYR A 111 10.78 6.55 7.14
CA TYR A 111 11.22 6.13 8.46
C TYR A 111 11.46 7.34 9.38
N THR A 112 12.12 8.38 8.87
CA THR A 112 12.40 9.61 9.63
C THR A 112 11.12 10.33 10.03
N GLU A 113 10.17 10.48 9.11
CA GLU A 113 8.88 11.08 9.40
C GLU A 113 8.08 10.30 10.45
N ASN A 114 8.03 8.97 10.31
CA ASN A 114 7.31 8.10 11.23
C ASN A 114 7.92 8.14 12.64
N LYS A 115 9.26 8.19 12.73
CA LYS A 115 9.98 8.36 14.00
C LYS A 115 9.65 9.72 14.64
N LYS A 116 9.64 10.81 13.86
CA LYS A 116 9.25 12.15 14.33
C LYS A 116 7.79 12.23 14.81
N LYS A 117 6.88 11.53 14.13
CA LYS A 117 5.46 11.41 14.52
C LYS A 117 5.24 10.56 15.77
N GLY A 118 6.26 9.85 16.26
CA GLY A 118 6.17 9.04 17.48
C GLY A 118 5.25 7.82 17.32
N ILE A 119 5.22 7.20 16.13
CA ILE A 119 4.39 6.01 15.89
C ILE A 119 4.75 4.91 16.89
N LYS A 120 3.75 4.44 17.63
CA LYS A 120 3.91 3.33 18.58
C LYS A 120 3.97 2.00 17.83
N VAL A 121 5.17 1.45 17.71
CA VAL A 121 5.40 0.18 17.02
C VAL A 121 5.10 -1.03 17.91
N LYS A 122 4.55 -2.08 17.32
CA LYS A 122 4.28 -3.37 17.96
C LYS A 122 5.55 -4.23 18.09
N CYS A 123 6.55 -4.01 17.24
CA CYS A 123 7.80 -4.78 17.24
C CYS A 123 9.04 -3.88 17.27
N PRO A 124 9.46 -3.40 18.47
CA PRO A 124 10.63 -2.53 18.61
C PRO A 124 11.93 -3.13 18.07
N LYS A 125 12.11 -4.46 18.17
CA LYS A 125 13.28 -5.15 17.61
C LYS A 125 13.37 -4.97 16.09
N ARG A 126 12.26 -5.12 15.37
CA ARG A 126 12.21 -4.90 13.91
C ARG A 126 12.41 -3.44 13.54
N GLN A 127 11.90 -2.51 14.37
CA GLN A 127 12.18 -1.08 14.17
C GLN A 127 13.68 -0.77 14.29
N GLN A 128 14.41 -1.40 15.23
CA GLN A 128 15.86 -1.25 15.34
C GLN A 128 16.62 -1.89 14.16
N GLU A 129 16.15 -3.02 13.64
CA GLU A 129 16.70 -3.65 12.43
C GLU A 129 16.50 -2.76 11.20
N LEU A 130 15.30 -2.18 11.05
CA LEU A 130 15.00 -1.20 10.02
C LEU A 130 15.88 0.06 10.16
N GLU A 131 16.06 0.57 11.38
CA GLU A 131 16.94 1.73 11.63
C GLU A 131 18.38 1.47 11.18
N LYS A 132 18.93 0.30 11.50
CA LYS A 132 20.26 -0.10 11.05
C LYS A 132 20.36 -0.15 9.53
N LEU A 133 19.35 -0.72 8.87
CA LEU A 133 19.30 -0.77 7.40
C LEU A 133 19.24 0.64 6.81
N VAL A 134 18.35 1.49 7.31
CA VAL A 134 18.18 2.89 6.86
C VAL A 134 19.47 3.69 6.99
N ASN A 135 20.22 3.50 8.08
CA ASN A 135 21.51 4.16 8.30
C ASN A 135 22.65 3.63 7.43
N LEU A 136 22.54 2.39 6.93
CA LEU A 136 23.55 1.76 6.10
C LEU A 136 23.40 2.12 4.62
N LEU A 137 22.16 2.29 4.14
CA LEU A 137 21.85 2.51 2.74
C LEU A 137 22.39 3.85 2.23
N ASN A 138 22.95 3.89 1.02
CA ASN A 138 23.17 5.14 0.28
C ASN A 138 21.93 5.49 -0.55
N GLU A 139 21.77 6.77 -0.91
CA GLU A 139 20.55 7.23 -1.62
C GLU A 139 20.44 6.76 -3.07
N ASP A 140 21.58 6.42 -3.68
CA ASP A 140 21.76 6.00 -5.07
C ASP A 140 21.85 4.47 -5.24
N GLU A 141 21.73 3.71 -4.15
CA GLU A 141 21.73 2.25 -4.20
C GLU A 141 20.46 1.68 -4.85
N ASN A 142 20.54 0.40 -5.21
CA ASN A 142 19.41 -0.35 -5.74
C ASN A 142 18.20 -0.33 -4.77
N PRO A 143 16.98 -0.45 -5.31
CA PRO A 143 15.78 -0.52 -4.48
C PRO A 143 15.84 -1.65 -3.44
N VAL A 144 15.32 -1.35 -2.25
CA VAL A 144 15.13 -2.33 -1.18
C VAL A 144 13.80 -3.05 -1.40
N ILE A 145 13.81 -4.38 -1.26
CA ILE A 145 12.60 -5.19 -1.27
C ILE A 145 12.14 -5.40 0.17
N ILE A 146 10.92 -4.99 0.48
CA ILE A 146 10.25 -5.25 1.76
C ILE A 146 9.26 -6.39 1.57
N LEU A 147 9.38 -7.43 2.39
CA LEU A 147 8.47 -8.57 2.40
C LEU A 147 7.49 -8.47 3.58
N TYR A 148 6.20 -8.41 3.27
CA TYR A 148 5.12 -8.47 4.25
C TYR A 148 4.52 -9.87 4.26
N LYS A 149 4.32 -10.40 5.46
CA LYS A 149 3.56 -11.62 5.71
C LYS A 149 2.48 -11.31 6.73
N LEU A 150 1.24 -11.70 6.44
CA LEU A 150 0.19 -11.64 7.46
C LEU A 150 0.47 -12.68 8.53
N LYS A 151 0.36 -12.25 9.80
CA LYS A 151 0.45 -13.17 10.92
C LYS A 151 -0.78 -14.07 10.89
N ALA A 152 -0.58 -15.37 10.67
CA ALA A 152 -1.64 -16.35 10.88
C ALA A 152 -2.17 -16.19 12.31
N LYS A 153 -3.49 -16.20 12.48
CA LYS A 153 -4.06 -16.44 13.81
C LYS A 153 -3.68 -17.89 14.16
N ILE A 154 -2.85 -18.03 15.20
CA ILE A 154 -2.61 -19.30 15.87
C ILE A 154 -3.77 -19.50 16.85
#